data_AF-A0A7C5J628-F1
#
_entry.id   AF-A0A7C5J628-F1
#
_cell.length_a   1.000
_cell.length_b   1.000
_cell.length_c   1.000
_cell.angle_alpha   90.00
_cell.angle_beta   90.00
_cell.angle_gamma   90.00
#
_symmetry.space_group_name_H-M   'P 1'
#
loop_
_entity.id
_entity.type
_entity.pdbx_description
1 polymer ?
#
loop_
_entity_poly.entity_id
_entity_poly.type
_entity_poly.pdbx_seq_one_letter_code
_entity_poly.pdbx_strand_id
1 'polypeptide(L)'
;MSRKRGRRQNPYKGPDPHTRAAKAKAFAARSVFKLEEIDRRTRILKPGMHVLDLGAAPGSWSAYASQKIGKKGILVAIDLKPLTQSLGPNAHIV
;
A
#
# COMPACT_ATOMS: atom_id res chain seq x y z
N MET A 1 -17.76 48.28 10.51
CA MET A 1 -16.53 47.45 10.42
C MET A 1 -16.92 45.97 10.42
N SER A 2 -16.87 45.27 9.29
CA SER A 2 -17.24 43.85 9.20
C SER A 2 -16.03 42.96 9.51
N ARG A 3 -16.06 42.24 10.62
CA ARG A 3 -15.02 41.26 11.00
C ARG A 3 -15.09 40.07 10.03
N LYS A 4 -14.12 39.96 9.12
CA LYS A 4 -13.93 38.76 8.28
C LYS A 4 -13.78 37.53 9.19
N ARG A 5 -14.74 36.59 9.13
CA ARG A 5 -14.63 35.28 9.81
C ARG A 5 -13.39 34.55 9.28
N GLY A 6 -12.45 34.26 10.16
CA GLY A 6 -11.24 33.50 9.83
C GLY A 6 -11.59 32.14 9.23
N ARG A 7 -10.97 31.81 8.09
CA ARG A 7 -11.17 30.55 7.37
C ARG A 7 -10.70 29.39 8.27
N ARG A 8 -11.61 28.55 8.77
CA ARG A 8 -11.26 27.34 9.55
C ARG A 8 -10.27 26.49 8.74
N GLN A 9 -9.12 26.14 9.31
CA GLN A 9 -8.17 25.25 8.65
C GLN A 9 -8.81 23.87 8.48
N ASN A 10 -8.66 23.29 7.29
CA ASN A 10 -9.11 21.93 7.02
C ASN A 10 -8.22 20.95 7.82
N PRO A 11 -8.76 20.20 8.80
CA PRO A 11 -7.97 19.26 9.59
C PRO A 11 -7.40 18.10 8.76
N TYR A 12 -7.90 17.89 7.53
CA TYR A 12 -7.43 16.88 6.59
C TYR A 12 -6.34 17.38 5.63
N LYS A 13 -5.82 18.60 5.84
CA LYS A 13 -4.82 19.20 4.92
C LYS A 13 -3.43 18.54 5.03
N GLY A 14 -3.13 17.89 6.15
CA GLY A 14 -1.85 17.21 6.40
C GLY A 14 -1.94 15.69 6.29
N PRO A 15 -0.80 14.99 6.09
CA PRO A 15 -0.76 13.54 6.08
C PRO A 15 -1.20 13.01 7.44
N ASP A 16 -2.21 12.14 7.42
CA ASP A 16 -2.79 11.53 8.61
C ASP A 16 -1.80 10.53 9.27
N PRO A 17 -2.10 10.05 10.50
CA PRO A 17 -1.22 9.11 11.20
C PRO A 17 -0.88 7.87 10.38
N HIS A 18 -1.83 7.34 9.60
CA HIS A 18 -1.58 6.16 8.76
C HIS A 18 -0.66 6.48 7.59
N THR A 19 -0.78 7.65 6.97
CA THR A 19 0.14 8.06 5.90
C THR A 19 1.58 8.16 6.42
N ARG A 20 1.76 8.71 7.63
CA ARG A 20 3.08 8.76 8.29
C ARG A 20 3.59 7.36 8.65
N ALA A 21 2.74 6.51 9.20
CA ALA A 21 3.10 5.14 9.57
C ALA A 21 3.49 4.28 8.35
N ALA A 22 2.77 4.41 7.23
CA ALA A 22 3.10 3.69 5.99
C ALA A 22 4.47 4.09 5.47
N LYS A 23 4.75 5.40 5.40
CA LYS A 23 6.06 5.92 5.01
C LYS A 23 7.17 5.45 5.95
N ALA A 24 6.95 5.45 7.26
CA ALA A 24 7.90 4.94 8.25
C ALA A 24 8.19 3.44 8.08
N LYS A 25 7.20 2.68 7.61
CA LYS A 25 7.34 1.26 7.23
C LYS A 25 7.80 1.05 5.77
N ALA A 26 8.25 2.09 5.08
CA ALA A 26 8.68 2.06 3.67
C ALA A 26 7.62 1.57 2.66
N PHE A 27 6.34 1.84 2.94
CA PHE A 27 5.24 1.62 2.01
C PHE A 27 4.79 2.94 1.35
N ALA A 28 4.54 2.91 0.05
CA ALA A 28 4.12 4.05 -0.75
C ALA A 28 2.73 4.62 -0.38
N ALA A 29 1.85 3.80 0.20
CA ALA A 29 0.48 4.18 0.51
C ALA A 29 -0.04 3.55 1.82
N ARG A 30 -0.91 4.29 2.51
CA ARG A 30 -1.62 3.84 3.72
C ARG A 30 -2.60 2.69 3.49
N SER A 31 -2.90 2.34 2.24
CA SER A 31 -3.78 1.20 1.91
C SER A 31 -3.19 -0.13 2.37
N VAL A 32 -1.87 -0.23 2.58
CA VAL A 32 -1.20 -1.44 3.08
C VAL A 32 -1.83 -1.98 4.36
N PHE A 33 -2.26 -1.10 5.28
CA PHE A 33 -2.85 -1.52 6.54
C PHE A 33 -4.17 -2.28 6.37
N LYS A 34 -4.90 -2.04 5.28
CA LYS A 34 -6.11 -2.79 4.96
C LYS A 34 -5.77 -4.24 4.64
N LEU A 35 -4.78 -4.48 3.77
CA LEU A 35 -4.35 -5.84 3.42
C LEU A 35 -3.69 -6.52 4.61
N GLU A 36 -2.86 -5.80 5.37
CA GLU A 36 -2.22 -6.32 6.59
C GLU A 36 -3.27 -6.79 7.60
N GLU A 37 -4.35 -6.03 7.80
CA GLU A 37 -5.45 -6.43 8.67
C GLU A 37 -6.27 -7.61 8.14
N ILE A 38 -6.56 -7.62 6.83
CA ILE A 38 -7.25 -8.75 6.19
C ILE A 38 -6.42 -10.02 6.37
N ASP A 39 -5.14 -9.99 6.01
CA ASP A 39 -4.25 -11.14 6.12
C ASP A 39 -4.08 -11.60 7.58
N ARG A 40 -3.99 -10.68 8.55
CA ARG A 40 -3.94 -11.03 9.97
C ARG A 40 -5.18 -11.83 10.41
N ARG A 41 -6.37 -11.47 9.91
CA ARG A 41 -7.65 -12.10 10.29
C ARG A 41 -7.90 -13.42 9.54
N THR A 42 -7.54 -13.48 8.26
CA THR A 42 -7.93 -14.59 7.37
C THR A 42 -6.78 -15.51 6.98
N ARG A 43 -5.52 -15.07 7.17
CA ARG A 43 -4.31 -15.77 6.73
C ARG A 43 -4.34 -16.09 5.23
N ILE A 44 -4.80 -15.11 4.44
CA ILE A 44 -5.01 -15.25 2.99
C ILE A 44 -3.69 -15.36 2.21
N LEU A 45 -2.59 -14.81 2.73
CA LEU A 45 -1.28 -14.89 2.10
C LEU A 45 -0.39 -15.89 2.84
N LYS A 46 0.11 -16.89 2.10
CA LYS A 46 0.99 -17.94 2.62
C LYS A 46 2.29 -18.02 1.81
N PRO A 47 3.40 -18.46 2.42
CA PRO A 47 4.65 -18.68 1.70
C PRO A 47 4.46 -19.62 0.49
N GLY A 48 5.08 -19.28 -0.64
CA GLY A 48 5.02 -20.07 -1.87
C GLY A 48 3.78 -19.86 -2.75
N MET A 49 2.84 -19.00 -2.36
CA MET A 49 1.66 -18.72 -3.20
C MET A 49 2.00 -17.93 -4.47
N HIS A 50 1.16 -18.11 -5.49
CA HIS A 50 1.10 -17.23 -6.64
C HIS A 50 -0.03 -16.20 -6.42
N VAL A 51 0.27 -14.92 -6.59
CA VAL A 51 -0.64 -13.81 -6.30
C VAL A 51 -0.70 -12.87 -7.51
N LEU A 52 -1.90 -12.44 -7.87
CA LEU A 52 -2.17 -11.41 -8.86
C LEU A 52 -2.73 -10.17 -8.16
N ASP A 53 -2.07 -9.03 -8.30
CA ASP A 53 -2.50 -7.71 -7.81
C ASP A 53 -2.94 -6.84 -8.98
N LEU A 54 -4.23 -6.50 -9.05
CA LEU A 54 -4.83 -5.73 -10.13
C LEU A 54 -5.12 -4.30 -9.67
N GLY A 55 -4.72 -3.31 -10.45
CA GLY A 55 -4.78 -1.91 -10.02
C GLY A 55 -3.73 -1.63 -8.95
N ALA A 56 -2.52 -2.18 -9.16
CA ALA A 56 -1.49 -2.25 -8.14
C ALA A 56 -0.85 -0.90 -7.81
N ALA A 57 -0.90 0.13 -8.67
CA ALA A 57 -0.22 1.40 -8.44
C ALA A 57 -0.79 2.12 -7.20
N PRO A 58 0.06 2.60 -6.26
CA PRO A 58 1.51 2.76 -6.36
C PRO A 58 2.36 1.54 -5.95
N GLY A 59 1.76 0.44 -5.47
CA GLY A 59 2.43 -0.84 -5.22
C GLY A 59 2.49 -1.29 -3.77
N SER A 60 1.73 -0.69 -2.85
CA SER A 60 1.85 -1.04 -1.42
C SER A 60 1.23 -2.40 -1.04
N TRP A 61 0.17 -2.82 -1.72
CA TRP A 61 -0.37 -4.18 -1.56
C TRP A 61 0.58 -5.22 -2.14
N SER A 62 1.04 -5.00 -3.38
CA SER A 62 2.11 -5.75 -4.02
C SER A 62 3.35 -5.94 -3.12
N ALA A 63 3.89 -4.87 -2.53
CA ALA A 63 5.05 -4.98 -1.64
C ALA A 63 4.78 -5.85 -0.42
N TYR A 64 3.62 -5.68 0.22
CA TYR A 64 3.21 -6.52 1.34
C TYR A 64 3.04 -7.99 0.92
N ALA A 65 2.33 -8.24 -0.18
CA ALA A 65 2.09 -9.59 -0.69
C ALA A 65 3.40 -10.31 -1.05
N SER A 66 4.31 -9.63 -1.76
CA SER A 66 5.64 -10.15 -2.11
C SER A 66 6.43 -10.60 -0.88
N GLN A 67 6.40 -9.80 0.21
CA GLN A 67 7.04 -10.18 1.49
C GLN A 67 6.41 -11.42 2.11
N LYS A 68 5.08 -11.52 2.10
CA LYS A 68 4.33 -12.62 2.74
C LYS A 68 4.46 -13.95 2.03
N ILE A 69 4.44 -13.95 0.69
CA ILE A 69 4.61 -15.18 -0.11
C ILE A 69 6.08 -15.62 -0.18
N GLY A 70 7.02 -14.69 0.07
CA GLY A 70 8.44 -14.96 0.13
C GLY A 70 9.05 -15.39 -1.21
N LYS A 71 10.34 -15.75 -1.17
CA LYS A 71 11.16 -16.00 -2.38
C LYS A 71 10.66 -17.13 -3.28
N LYS A 72 9.89 -18.08 -2.74
CA LYS A 72 9.32 -19.20 -3.49
C LYS A 72 7.94 -18.89 -4.09
N GLY A 73 7.29 -17.82 -3.64
CA GLY A 73 6.04 -17.36 -4.23
C GLY A 73 6.30 -16.52 -5.48
N ILE A 74 5.24 -16.25 -6.23
CA ILE A 74 5.28 -15.40 -7.43
C ILE A 74 4.22 -14.32 -7.27
N LEU A 75 4.60 -13.05 -7.44
CA LEU A 75 3.67 -11.94 -7.50
C LEU A 75 3.65 -11.39 -8.92
N VAL A 76 2.46 -11.22 -9.48
CA VAL A 76 2.24 -10.44 -10.70
C VAL A 76 1.43 -9.21 -10.32
N ALA A 77 1.95 -8.02 -10.60
CA ALA A 77 1.31 -6.75 -10.33
C ALA A 77 0.99 -6.05 -11.66
N ILE A 78 -0.28 -5.69 -11.86
CA ILE A 78 -0.76 -5.09 -13.11
C ILE A 78 -1.41 -3.75 -12.81
N ASP A 79 -0.97 -2.71 -13.52
CA ASP A 79 -1.63 -1.40 -13.51
C ASP A 79 -1.36 -0.64 -14.81
N LEU A 80 -2.28 0.25 -15.19
CA LEU A 80 -2.06 1.17 -16.32
C LEU A 80 -1.00 2.23 -16.00
N LYS A 81 -0.76 2.48 -14.71
CA LYS A 81 0.21 3.45 -14.20
C LYS A 81 1.43 2.72 -13.64
N PRO A 82 2.62 3.35 -13.71
CA PRO A 82 3.81 2.75 -13.13
C PRO A 82 3.68 2.62 -11.60
N LEU A 83 4.18 1.51 -11.07
CA LEU A 83 4.37 1.35 -9.63
C LEU A 83 5.58 2.18 -9.20
N THR A 84 5.43 2.92 -8.10
CA THR A 84 6.51 3.71 -7.51
C THR A 84 7.20 2.99 -6.35
N GLN A 85 6.56 1.95 -5.81
CA GLN A 85 7.11 1.10 -4.77
C GLN A 85 8.07 0.06 -5.36
N SER A 86 9.26 -0.06 -4.78
CA SER A 86 10.16 -1.19 -5.08
C SER A 86 9.60 -2.49 -4.51
N LEU A 87 9.62 -3.55 -5.34
CA LEU A 87 9.10 -4.87 -5.01
C LEU A 87 10.23 -5.90 -4.83
N GLY A 88 9.93 -7.04 -4.20
CA GLY A 88 10.89 -8.12 -4.04
C GLY A 88 11.25 -8.82 -5.36
N PRO A 89 12.32 -9.65 -5.37
CA PRO A 89 12.79 -10.32 -6.59
C PRO A 89 11.81 -11.37 -7.16
N ASN A 90 10.77 -11.70 -6.39
CA ASN A 90 9.68 -12.60 -6.78
C ASN A 90 8.50 -11.87 -7.45
N ALA A 91 8.62 -10.57 -7.72
CA ALA A 91 7.58 -9.76 -8.30
C ALA A 91 7.84 -9.45 -9.78
N HIS A 92 6.81 -9.62 -10.59
CA HIS A 92 6.76 -9.22 -11.99
C HIS A 92 5.74 -8.10 -12.13
N ILE A 93 6.16 -6.97 -12.69
CA ILE A 93 5.30 -5.81 -12.95
C ILE A 93 4.96 -5.83 -14.43
N VAL A 94 3.67 -5.71 -14.74
CA VAL A 94 3.12 -5.70 -16.11
C VAL A 94 2.35 -4.41 -16.34
#